data_AF-A0A7V5ZES3-F1
#
_entry.id   AF-A0A7V5ZES3-F1
#
_cell.length_a   1.000
_cell.length_b   1.000
_cell.length_c   1.000
_cell.angle_alpha   90.00
_cell.angle_beta   90.00
_cell.angle_gamma   90.00
#
_symmetry.space_group_name_H-M   'P 1'
#
loop_
_entity.id
_entity.type
_entity.pdbx_description
1 polymer ?
#
loop_
_entity_poly.entity_id
_entity_poly.type
_entity_poly.pdbx_seq_one_letter_code
_entity_poly.pdbx_strand_id
1 'polypeptide(L)' 'MNFPRNRMRITRSHEGRQSDKGWLVLDVRGLDLDGVNTIVISIEDIERLQEGSQKETNPLEQLQKLLGQKEGEP' A
#
# COMPACT_ATOMS: atom_id res chain seq x y z
N MET A 1 -11.57 1.30 8.72
CA MET A 1 -11.87 0.13 9.58
C MET A 1 -10.61 -0.23 10.34
N ASN A 2 -10.66 -0.37 11.67
CA ASN A 2 -9.50 -0.77 12.48
C ASN A 2 -9.44 -2.30 12.52
N PHE A 3 -8.39 -2.90 11.95
CA PHE A 3 -8.21 -4.35 12.00
C PHE A 3 -7.65 -4.77 13.36
N PRO A 4 -8.25 -5.80 14.01
CA PRO A 4 -7.78 -6.28 15.30
C PRO A 4 -6.36 -6.83 15.22
N ARG A 5 -5.44 -6.35 16.07
CA ARG A 5 -4.03 -6.80 16.10
C ARG A 5 -3.88 -8.30 16.34
N ASN A 6 -4.78 -8.89 17.11
CA ASN A 6 -4.79 -10.32 17.40
C ASN A 6 -5.12 -11.20 16.18
N ARG A 7 -5.64 -10.63 15.08
CA ARG A 7 -5.92 -11.33 13.83
C ARG A 7 -4.85 -11.13 12.76
N MET A 8 -3.79 -10.38 13.09
CA MET A 8 -2.68 -10.09 12.20
C MET A 8 -1.45 -10.89 12.59
N ARG A 9 -0.75 -11.43 11.60
CA ARG A 9 0.52 -12.15 11.78
C ARG A 9 1.48 -11.83 10.65
N ILE A 10 2.78 -11.73 10.97
CA ILE A 10 3.84 -11.67 9.95
C ILE A 10 4.43 -13.07 9.75
N THR A 11 4.57 -13.51 8.50
CA THR A 11 5.26 -14.75 8.12
C THR A 11 6.38 -14.45 7.13
N ARG A 12 7.47 -15.24 7.16
CA ARG A 12 8.59 -15.17 6.19
C ARG A 12 8.49 -16.19 5.06
N SER A 13 7.41 -16.97 5.03
CA SER A 13 7.09 -17.83 3.90
C SER A 13 5.60 -17.91 3.68
N HIS A 14 5.19 -17.86 2.41
CA HIS A 14 3.81 -18.04 1.97
C HIS A 14 3.81 -18.70 0.58
N GLU A 15 3.04 -19.78 0.39
CA GLU A 15 2.89 -20.49 -0.89
C GLU A 15 4.22 -20.82 -1.62
N GLY A 16 5.22 -21.31 -0.86
CA GLY A 16 6.52 -21.67 -1.41
C GLY A 16 7.41 -20.47 -1.77
N ARG A 17 6.93 -19.24 -1.62
CA ARG A 17 7.74 -18.03 -1.74
C ARG A 17 8.40 -17.71 -0.40
N GLN A 18 9.63 -17.21 -0.46
CA GLN A 18 10.35 -16.61 0.66
C GLN A 18 10.53 -15.11 0.41
N SER A 19 10.44 -14.32 1.47
CA SER A 19 10.61 -12.88 1.44
C SER A 19 11.34 -12.47 2.70
N ASP A 20 12.38 -11.66 2.54
CA ASP A 20 13.16 -11.10 3.64
C ASP A 20 12.31 -10.22 4.55
N LYS A 21 11.40 -9.45 3.94
CA LYS A 21 10.46 -8.56 4.64
C LYS A 21 9.22 -9.29 5.13
N GLY A 22 8.83 -10.37 4.44
CA GLY A 22 7.72 -11.23 4.81
C GLY A 22 6.36 -10.76 4.31
N TRP A 23 5.31 -11.41 4.81
CA TRP A 23 3.91 -11.18 4.47
C TRP A 23 3.10 -10.86 5.71
N LEU A 24 2.19 -9.90 5.58
CA LEU A 24 1.11 -9.67 6.53
C LEU A 24 -0.04 -10.61 6.19
N VAL A 25 -0.37 -11.48 7.14
CA VAL A 25 -1.51 -12.40 7.08
C VAL A 25 -2.59 -11.86 8.01
N LEU A 26 -3.76 -11.58 7.47
CA LEU A 26 -4.93 -11.12 8.19
C LEU A 26 -6.01 -12.21 8.15
N ASP A 27 -6.39 -12.69 9.33
CA ASP A 27 -7.53 -13.60 9.49
C ASP A 27 -8.83 -12.79 9.49
N VAL A 28 -9.65 -13.02 8.47
CA VAL A 28 -10.94 -12.33 8.28
C VAL A 28 -12.13 -13.25 8.56
N ARG A 29 -11.90 -14.43 9.14
CA ARG A 29 -12.99 -15.33 9.55
C ARG A 29 -13.96 -14.62 10.49
N GLY A 30 -15.26 -14.77 10.20
CA GLY A 30 -16.33 -14.10 10.92
C GLY A 30 -16.50 -12.61 10.59
N LEU A 31 -15.80 -12.10 9.57
CA LEU A 31 -16.26 -10.92 8.84
C LEU A 31 -17.22 -11.38 7.74
N ASP A 32 -18.17 -10.52 7.38
CA ASP A 32 -19.15 -10.75 6.30
C ASP A 32 -18.48 -10.59 4.93
N LEU A 33 -17.47 -11.42 4.68
CA LEU A 33 -16.70 -11.49 3.44
C LEU A 33 -16.92 -12.88 2.86
N ASP A 34 -17.71 -12.93 1.79
CA ASP A 34 -18.15 -14.20 1.22
C ASP A 34 -16.97 -15.02 0.70
N GLY A 35 -16.82 -16.24 1.20
CA GLY A 35 -15.78 -17.20 0.81
C GLY A 35 -14.33 -16.85 1.18
N VAL A 36 -14.05 -15.69 1.79
CA VAL A 36 -12.67 -15.26 2.12
C VAL A 36 -12.38 -15.46 3.59
N ASN A 37 -11.39 -16.30 3.89
CA ASN A 37 -10.95 -16.57 5.26
C ASN A 37 -9.70 -15.79 5.65
N THR A 38 -8.83 -15.48 4.68
CA THR A 38 -7.52 -14.89 4.92
C THR A 38 -7.17 -13.90 3.83
N ILE A 39 -6.65 -12.74 4.21
CA ILE A 39 -6.03 -11.79 3.29
C ILE A 39 -4.53 -11.85 3.52
N VAL A 40 -3.75 -11.97 2.45
CA VAL A 40 -2.29 -12.05 2.52
C VAL A 40 -1.68 -10.96 1.65
N ILE A 41 -0.80 -10.15 2.23
CA ILE A 41 -0.22 -8.98 1.57
C ILE A 41 1.30 -9.04 1.75
N SER A 42 2.06 -8.86 0.67
CA SER A 42 3.51 -8.73 0.73
C SER A 42 3.88 -7.40 1.40
N ILE A 43 4.81 -7.42 2.35
CA ILE A 43 5.28 -6.17 2.98
C ILE A 43 6.04 -5.29 1.97
N GLU A 44 6.73 -5.90 1.01
CA GLU A 44 7.40 -5.17 -0.08
C GLU A 44 6.41 -4.39 -0.96
N ASP A 45 5.23 -4.97 -1.22
CA ASP A 45 4.21 -4.29 -2.01
C ASP A 45 3.60 -3.12 -1.24
N ILE A 46 3.45 -3.25 0.09
CA ILE A 46 3.01 -2.15 0.96
C ILE A 46 4.00 -0.99 0.89
N GLU A 47 5.31 -1.27 0.98
CA GLU A 47 6.34 -0.23 0.88
C GLU A 47 6.34 0.44 -0.49
N ARG A 48 6.23 -0.33 -1.58
CA ARG A 48 6.12 0.23 -2.94
C ARG A 48 4.90 1.13 -3.11
N LEU A 49 3.77 0.77 -2.50
CA LEU A 49 2.57 1.61 -2.49
C LEU A 49 2.81 2.90 -1.72
N GLN A 50 3.51 2.85 -0.58
CA GLN A 50 3.88 4.04 0.19
C GLN A 50 4.86 4.95 -0.56
N GLU A 51 5.87 4.37 -1.21
CA GLU A 51 6.80 5.10 -2.07
C GLU A 51 6.10 5.72 -3.28
N GLY A 52 5.13 5.00 -3.87
CA GLY A 52 4.28 5.49 -4.95
C GLY A 52 3.42 6.68 -4.52
N SER A 53 2.79 6.61 -3.35
CA SER A 53 2.02 7.72 -2.78
C SER A 53 2.90 8.91 -2.33
N GLN A 54 4.18 8.68 -2.01
CA GLN A 54 5.14 9.78 -1.81
C GLN A 54 5.63 10.39 -3.14
N LYS A 55 5.62 9.62 -4.24
CA LYS A 55 5.94 10.08 -5.60
C LYS A 55 4.76 10.69 -6.33
N GLU A 56 3.53 10.54 -5.84
CA GLU A 56 2.40 11.38 -6.23
C GLU A 56 2.63 12.79 -5.70
N THR A 57 3.52 13.47 -6.41
CA THR A 57 3.57 14.89 -6.72
C THR A 57 2.87 15.75 -5.69
N ASN A 58 3.69 16.44 -4.90
CA ASN A 58 3.27 17.62 -4.16
C ASN A 58 2.35 18.45 -5.08
N PRO A 59 1.02 18.47 -4.85
CA PRO A 59 0.07 19.05 -5.80
C PRO A 59 0.40 20.52 -6.10
N LEU A 60 1.08 21.16 -5.14
CA LEU A 60 1.64 22.50 -5.22
C LEU A 60 2.77 22.64 -6.26
N GLU A 61 3.66 21.64 -6.43
CA GLU A 61 4.70 21.69 -7.45
C GLU A 61 4.13 21.49 -8.87
N GLN A 62 3.10 20.65 -9.00
CA GLN A 62 2.39 20.47 -10.26
C GLN A 62 1.60 21.74 -10.64
N LEU A 63 0.94 22.38 -9.67
CA LEU A 63 0.28 23.67 -9.86
C LEU A 63 1.28 24.80 -10.19
N GLN A 64 2.44 24.85 -9.55
CA GLN A 64 3.48 25.84 -9.85
C GLN A 64 4.05 25.68 -11.26
N LYS A 65 4.24 24.45 -11.75
CA LYS A 65 4.68 24.21 -13.13
C LYS A 65 3.63 24.64 -14.17
N LEU A 66 2.35 24.47 -13.85
CA LEU A 66 1.24 24.88 -14.74
C LEU A 66 1.00 26.39 -14.73
N LEU A 67 1.19 27.05 -13.59
CA LEU A 67 1.01 28.50 -13.44
C LEU A 67 2.26 29.29 -13.86
N GLY A 68 3.46 28.71 -13.74
CA GLY A 68 4.73 29.35 -14.09
C GLY A 68 5.08 29.32 -15.58
N GLN A 69 4.28 28.69 -16.45
CA GLN A 69 4.48 28.68 -17.91
C GLN A 69 3.64 29.72 -18.66
N LYS A 70 2.88 30.57 -17.95
CA LYS A 70 1.98 31.56 -18.59
C LYS A 70 2.44 33.02 -18.57
N GLU A 71 3.63 33.31 -18.08
CA GLU A 71 4.22 34.66 -18.13
C GLU A 71 5.58 34.61 -18.83
N GLY A 72 5.55 34.65 -20.17
CA GLY A 72 6.77 34.68 -20.96
C GLY A 72 6.56 34.45 -22.46
N GLU A 73 5.64 35.19 -23.08
CA GLU A 73 5.68 35.45 -24.53
C GLU A 73 6.73 36.55 -24.81
N PRO A 74 7.64 36.35 -25.78
CA PRO A 74 8.06 37.41 -26.68
C PRO A 74 7.25 37.41 -27.99
#